data_AF-A0A419DB17-F1
#
_entry.id   AF-A0A419DB17-F1
#
_cell.length_a   1.000
_cell.length_b   1.000
_cell.length_c   1.000
_cell.angle_alpha   90.00
_cell.angle_beta   90.00
_cell.angle_gamma   90.00
#
_symmetry.space_group_name_H-M   'P 1'
#
loop_
_entity.id
_entity.type
_entity.pdbx_description
1 polymer ?
#
loop_
_entity_poly.entity_id
_entity_poly.type
_entity_poly.pdbx_seq_one_letter_code
_entity_poly.pdbx_strand_id
1 'polypeptide(L)'
;MKKNLQELIKKTSNAKELTSEQLIDCLKKCMENAEALVKTADLLFNNKLYGPSITISVLSLEEIGKAGHATYMLLEDKPNELLWYLFWEKFKDHQFKIRSVIASSHATARDLLGKPLTWQEMIDVSPGFDKLAKKYHNNKLKGMYVDYDKNKGKFVIPKSTRQEARDYLEFAKKNLNLIAPIGKMKEEEIFKALMLSKEVFKEENKRFEIFLPEYRKNQNQIQKDNV
;
A
#
# COMPACT_ATOMS: atom_id res chain seq x y z
N MET A 1 27.20 -4.00 13.03
CA MET A 1 25.94 -4.09 12.26
C MET A 1 25.71 -5.41 11.53
N LYS A 2 26.71 -6.08 10.89
CA LYS A 2 26.48 -7.35 10.15
C LYS A 2 25.94 -8.53 10.99
N LYS A 3 26.30 -8.63 12.28
CA LYS A 3 25.84 -9.69 13.19
C LYS A 3 24.31 -9.69 13.44
N ASN A 4 23.68 -8.52 13.47
CA ASN A 4 22.24 -8.40 13.77
C ASN A 4 21.34 -8.85 12.60
N LEU A 5 21.77 -8.63 11.34
CA LEU A 5 20.97 -9.01 10.18
C LEU A 5 20.98 -10.53 9.97
N GLN A 6 22.12 -11.19 10.19
CA GLN A 6 22.22 -12.65 10.10
C GLN A 6 21.43 -13.37 11.21
N GLU A 7 21.33 -12.79 12.41
CA GLU A 7 20.47 -13.31 13.48
C GLU A 7 18.98 -13.05 13.21
N LEU A 8 18.62 -11.90 12.61
CA LEU A 8 17.26 -11.64 12.15
C LEU A 8 16.86 -12.70 11.11
N ILE A 9 17.69 -12.87 10.08
CA ILE A 9 17.53 -13.84 8.99
C ILE A 9 17.40 -15.28 9.54
N LYS A 10 18.27 -15.70 10.47
CA LYS A 10 18.19 -17.03 11.12
C LYS A 10 16.94 -17.25 11.97
N LYS A 11 16.40 -16.21 12.62
CA LYS A 11 15.12 -16.30 13.34
C LYS A 11 13.92 -16.31 12.41
N THR A 12 14.08 -15.84 11.16
CA THR A 12 12.99 -15.63 10.20
C THR A 12 13.00 -16.62 9.03
N SER A 13 13.84 -17.67 9.07
CA SER A 13 14.03 -18.67 8.00
C SER A 13 12.79 -19.52 7.65
N ASN A 14 11.61 -19.14 8.12
CA ASN A 14 10.32 -19.75 7.79
C ASN A 14 9.46 -18.87 6.87
N ALA A 15 10.01 -17.78 6.33
CA ALA A 15 9.34 -16.99 5.30
C ALA A 15 9.18 -17.83 4.02
N LYS A 16 8.00 -18.42 3.84
CA LYS A 16 7.69 -19.24 2.67
C LYS A 16 7.84 -18.42 1.39
N GLU A 17 8.72 -18.85 0.49
CA GLU A 17 8.80 -18.30 -0.85
C GLU A 17 7.55 -18.71 -1.66
N LEU A 18 7.03 -17.78 -2.45
CA LEU A 18 5.87 -18.03 -3.30
C LEU A 18 6.29 -18.15 -4.77
N THR A 19 5.63 -19.05 -5.50
CA THR A 19 5.79 -19.12 -6.96
C THR A 19 5.10 -17.93 -7.64
N SER A 20 5.45 -17.65 -8.90
CA SER A 20 4.77 -16.63 -9.69
C SER A 20 3.26 -16.89 -9.80
N GLU A 21 2.85 -18.15 -9.99
CA GLU A 21 1.44 -18.56 -10.02
C GLU A 21 0.74 -18.21 -8.69
N GLN A 22 1.38 -18.47 -7.54
CA GLN A 22 0.83 -18.14 -6.22
C GLN A 22 0.72 -16.63 -6.00
N LEU A 23 1.68 -15.84 -6.51
CA LEU A 23 1.62 -14.39 -6.45
C LEU A 23 0.52 -13.82 -7.36
N ILE A 24 0.29 -14.42 -8.54
CA ILE A 24 -0.79 -14.04 -9.45
C ILE A 24 -2.16 -14.41 -8.86
N ASP A 25 -2.29 -15.59 -8.24
CA ASP A 25 -3.48 -15.97 -7.50
C ASP A 25 -3.76 -15.00 -6.34
N CYS A 26 -2.72 -14.64 -5.56
CA CYS A 26 -2.83 -13.63 -4.50
C CYS A 26 -3.31 -12.27 -5.06
N LEU A 27 -2.71 -11.82 -6.16
CA LEU A 27 -3.09 -10.58 -6.84
C LEU A 27 -4.57 -10.60 -7.22
N LYS A 28 -5.02 -11.65 -7.93
CA LYS A 28 -6.42 -11.79 -8.36
C LYS A 28 -7.40 -11.80 -7.18
N LYS A 29 -7.11 -12.56 -6.13
CA LYS A 29 -7.97 -12.63 -4.93
C LYS A 29 -8.05 -11.30 -4.18
N CYS A 30 -6.92 -10.59 -4.04
CA CYS A 30 -6.93 -9.25 -3.46
C CYS A 30 -7.78 -8.29 -4.31
N MET A 31 -7.70 -8.38 -5.64
CA MET A 31 -8.49 -7.55 -6.55
C MET A 31 -10.00 -7.83 -6.48
N GLU A 32 -10.38 -9.11 -6.49
CA GLU A 32 -11.77 -9.53 -6.33
C GLU A 32 -12.35 -9.05 -4.99
N ASN A 33 -11.59 -9.23 -3.90
CA ASN A 33 -12.01 -8.77 -2.57
C ASN A 33 -12.09 -7.24 -2.49
N ALA A 34 -11.13 -6.51 -3.07
CA ALA A 34 -11.16 -5.06 -3.13
C ALA A 34 -12.42 -4.54 -3.84
N GLU A 35 -12.83 -5.18 -4.95
CA GLU A 35 -14.06 -4.84 -5.68
C GLU A 35 -15.32 -5.11 -4.84
N ALA A 36 -15.41 -6.28 -4.20
CA ALA A 36 -16.51 -6.61 -3.30
C ALA A 36 -16.64 -5.62 -2.13
N LEU A 37 -15.50 -5.19 -1.56
CA LEU A 37 -15.46 -4.19 -0.51
C LEU A 37 -15.92 -2.82 -1.01
N VAL A 38 -15.50 -2.36 -2.20
CA VAL A 38 -16.01 -1.09 -2.76
C VAL A 38 -17.53 -1.13 -2.94
N LYS A 39 -18.07 -2.23 -3.48
CA LYS A 39 -19.53 -2.40 -3.63
C LYS A 39 -20.23 -2.33 -2.27
N THR A 40 -19.67 -2.98 -1.26
CA THR A 40 -20.19 -2.96 0.11
C THR A 40 -20.13 -1.55 0.72
N ALA A 41 -19.02 -0.84 0.54
CA ALA A 41 -18.86 0.54 1.03
C ALA A 41 -19.86 1.51 0.38
N ASP A 42 -20.17 1.32 -0.91
CA ASP A 42 -21.17 2.09 -1.65
C ASP A 42 -22.59 1.83 -1.11
N LEU A 43 -22.95 0.56 -0.87
CA LEU A 43 -24.23 0.20 -0.23
C LEU A 43 -24.38 0.85 1.15
N LEU A 44 -23.34 0.81 1.98
CA LEU A 44 -23.34 1.44 3.31
C LEU A 44 -23.48 2.96 3.19
N PHE A 45 -22.79 3.58 2.23
CA PHE A 45 -22.87 5.02 1.97
C PHE A 45 -24.30 5.45 1.60
N ASN A 46 -24.92 4.72 0.66
CA ASN A 46 -26.28 5.01 0.17
C ASN A 46 -27.33 4.84 1.27
N ASN A 47 -27.07 3.97 2.26
CA ASN A 47 -27.91 3.78 3.45
C ASN A 47 -27.54 4.69 4.63
N LYS A 48 -26.74 5.74 4.40
CA LYS A 48 -26.32 6.75 5.40
C LYS A 48 -25.49 6.17 6.56
N LEU A 49 -24.91 4.97 6.39
CA LEU A 49 -23.97 4.35 7.31
C LEU A 49 -22.54 4.80 6.98
N TYR A 50 -22.27 6.08 7.21
CA TYR A 50 -21.03 6.74 6.77
C TYR A 50 -19.76 6.23 7.47
N GLY A 51 -19.81 6.00 8.79
CA GLY A 51 -18.67 5.43 9.53
C GLY A 51 -18.26 4.05 9.00
N PRO A 52 -19.20 3.09 8.94
CA PRO A 52 -18.94 1.78 8.34
C PRO A 52 -18.48 1.87 6.88
N SER A 53 -19.06 2.77 6.06
CA SER A 53 -18.62 2.99 4.67
C SER A 53 -17.14 3.40 4.58
N ILE A 54 -16.66 4.29 5.47
CA ILE A 54 -15.25 4.65 5.57
C ILE A 54 -14.41 3.42 5.89
N THR A 55 -14.79 2.64 6.91
CA THR A 55 -14.05 1.44 7.30
C THR A 55 -13.89 0.47 6.14
N ILE A 56 -14.98 0.14 5.46
CA ILE A 56 -14.95 -0.79 4.32
C ILE A 56 -14.13 -0.21 3.15
N SER A 57 -14.21 1.10 2.91
CA SER A 57 -13.37 1.76 1.90
C SER A 57 -11.87 1.62 2.21
N VAL A 58 -11.47 1.78 3.48
CA VAL A 58 -10.08 1.59 3.90
C VAL A 58 -9.64 0.12 3.77
N LEU A 59 -10.51 -0.84 4.09
CA LEU A 59 -10.21 -2.26 3.88
C LEU A 59 -10.00 -2.58 2.40
N SER A 60 -10.78 -1.98 1.50
CA SER A 60 -10.55 -2.11 0.06
C SER A 60 -9.16 -1.61 -0.34
N LEU A 61 -8.75 -0.43 0.16
CA LEU A 61 -7.40 0.10 -0.08
C LEU A 61 -6.29 -0.81 0.47
N GLU A 62 -6.52 -1.50 1.58
CA GLU A 62 -5.54 -2.48 2.07
C GLU A 62 -5.36 -3.67 1.13
N GLU A 63 -6.45 -4.18 0.53
CA GLU A 63 -6.39 -5.25 -0.47
C GLU A 63 -5.70 -4.80 -1.76
N ILE A 64 -6.00 -3.58 -2.23
CA ILE A 64 -5.28 -2.93 -3.34
C ILE A 64 -3.78 -2.82 -3.03
N GLY A 65 -3.42 -2.46 -1.80
CA GLY A 65 -2.01 -2.40 -1.35
C GLY A 65 -1.32 -3.76 -1.36
N LYS A 66 -2.01 -4.84 -0.94
CA LYS A 66 -1.49 -6.21 -1.02
C LYS A 66 -1.26 -6.65 -2.46
N ALA A 67 -2.21 -6.35 -3.35
CA ALA A 67 -2.09 -6.60 -4.78
C ALA A 67 -0.84 -5.93 -5.37
N GLY A 68 -0.61 -4.66 -5.04
CA GLY A 68 0.62 -3.94 -5.43
C GLY A 68 1.89 -4.60 -4.90
N HIS A 69 1.83 -5.15 -3.68
CA HIS A 69 2.96 -5.85 -3.07
C HIS A 69 3.29 -7.19 -3.74
N ALA A 70 2.26 -7.98 -4.09
CA ALA A 70 2.43 -9.19 -4.89
C ALA A 70 2.98 -8.87 -6.29
N THR A 71 2.51 -7.78 -6.90
CA THR A 71 3.00 -7.28 -8.19
C THR A 71 4.48 -6.93 -8.12
N TYR A 72 4.92 -6.24 -7.07
CA TYR A 72 6.35 -5.93 -6.87
C TYR A 72 7.21 -7.20 -6.84
N MET A 73 6.77 -8.24 -6.11
CA MET A 73 7.51 -9.52 -6.07
C MET A 73 7.57 -10.21 -7.42
N LEU A 74 6.54 -10.09 -8.26
CA LEU A 74 6.53 -10.62 -9.63
C LEU A 74 7.49 -9.87 -10.57
N LEU A 75 7.74 -8.58 -10.31
CA LEU A 75 8.67 -7.76 -11.08
C LEU A 75 10.14 -8.00 -10.71
N GLU A 76 10.39 -8.52 -9.52
CA GLU A 76 11.74 -8.89 -9.08
C GLU A 76 12.25 -10.15 -9.81
N ASP A 77 13.51 -10.13 -10.26
CA ASP A 77 14.07 -11.25 -11.03
C ASP A 77 14.58 -12.38 -10.13
N LYS A 78 15.18 -12.04 -8.99
CA LYS A 78 15.68 -13.01 -8.00
C LYS A 78 15.44 -12.48 -6.58
N PRO A 79 14.21 -12.61 -6.05
CA PRO A 79 13.91 -12.25 -4.67
C PRO A 79 14.84 -13.01 -3.72
N ASN A 80 15.57 -12.29 -2.88
CA ASN A 80 16.37 -12.91 -1.84
C ASN A 80 15.55 -13.12 -0.56
N GLU A 81 16.10 -13.88 0.39
CA GLU A 81 15.45 -14.20 1.67
C GLU A 81 15.00 -12.94 2.44
N LEU A 82 15.81 -11.88 2.43
CA LEU A 82 15.45 -10.61 3.07
C LEU A 82 14.22 -9.99 2.41
N LEU A 83 14.10 -10.07 1.08
CA LEU A 83 12.95 -9.53 0.38
C LEU A 83 11.68 -10.33 0.68
N TRP A 84 11.76 -11.66 0.76
CA TRP A 84 10.63 -12.50 1.19
C TRP A 84 10.21 -12.24 2.64
N TYR A 85 11.17 -12.01 3.54
CA TYR A 85 10.87 -11.59 4.90
C TYR A 85 10.12 -10.26 4.93
N LEU A 86 10.65 -9.24 4.25
CA LEU A 86 10.00 -7.94 4.14
C LEU A 86 8.63 -8.06 3.48
N PHE A 87 8.46 -8.99 2.55
CA PHE A 87 7.18 -9.26 1.92
C PHE A 87 6.12 -9.64 2.95
N TRP A 88 6.41 -10.66 3.76
CA TRP A 88 5.46 -11.15 4.76
C TRP A 88 5.19 -10.15 5.89
N GLU A 89 6.19 -9.38 6.32
CA GLU A 89 6.00 -8.32 7.31
C GLU A 89 5.05 -7.23 6.77
N LYS A 90 5.32 -6.75 5.55
CA LYS A 90 4.51 -5.71 4.90
C LYS A 90 3.11 -6.18 4.54
N PHE A 91 2.95 -7.47 4.25
CA PHE A 91 1.65 -8.08 3.98
C PHE A 91 0.69 -7.98 5.18
N LYS A 92 1.24 -8.07 6.40
CA LYS A 92 0.50 -7.94 7.66
C LYS A 92 0.32 -6.49 8.10
N ASP A 93 1.21 -5.59 7.71
CA ASP A 93 1.17 -4.18 8.09
C ASP A 93 0.05 -3.40 7.38
N HIS A 94 -1.03 -3.11 8.12
CA HIS A 94 -2.17 -2.31 7.66
C HIS A 94 -1.77 -0.92 7.16
N GLN A 95 -0.86 -0.22 7.85
CA GLN A 95 -0.47 1.14 7.49
C GLN A 95 0.41 1.13 6.24
N PHE A 96 1.33 0.17 6.14
CA PHE A 96 2.18 0.03 4.95
C PHE A 96 1.37 -0.20 3.67
N LYS A 97 0.34 -1.06 3.72
CA LYS A 97 -0.55 -1.31 2.56
C LYS A 97 -1.23 -0.03 2.09
N ILE A 98 -1.79 0.75 3.02
CA ILE A 98 -2.46 2.03 2.71
C ILE A 98 -1.45 3.05 2.17
N ARG A 99 -0.28 3.16 2.81
CA ARG A 99 0.81 4.05 2.39
C ARG A 99 1.21 3.77 0.95
N SER A 100 1.33 2.50 0.59
CA SER A 100 1.71 2.08 -0.77
C SER A 100 0.71 2.55 -1.83
N VAL A 101 -0.60 2.47 -1.53
CA VAL A 101 -1.66 2.97 -2.42
C VAL A 101 -1.64 4.50 -2.55
N ILE A 102 -1.38 5.22 -1.44
CA ILE A 102 -1.26 6.68 -1.47
C ILE A 102 -0.06 7.10 -2.32
N ALA A 103 1.09 6.44 -2.13
CA ALA A 103 2.30 6.72 -2.90
C ALA A 103 2.11 6.44 -4.40
N SER A 104 1.52 5.30 -4.77
CA SER A 104 1.26 4.95 -6.16
C SER A 104 0.21 5.86 -6.81
N SER A 105 -0.84 6.24 -6.08
CA SER A 105 -1.82 7.25 -6.50
C SER A 105 -1.16 8.59 -6.81
N HIS A 106 -0.24 9.02 -5.93
CA HIS A 106 0.44 10.30 -6.07
C HIS A 106 1.39 10.29 -7.26
N ALA A 107 2.20 9.23 -7.42
CA ALA A 107 3.07 9.05 -8.57
C ALA A 107 2.29 9.02 -9.88
N THR A 108 1.24 8.18 -9.97
CA THR A 108 0.37 8.11 -11.16
C THR A 108 -0.24 9.47 -11.52
N ALA A 109 -0.72 10.22 -10.53
CA ALA A 109 -1.30 11.54 -10.78
C ALA A 109 -0.26 12.53 -11.31
N ARG A 110 0.98 12.45 -10.84
CA ARG A 110 2.10 13.27 -11.29
C ARG A 110 2.53 12.93 -12.72
N ASP A 111 2.57 11.64 -13.05
CA ASP A 111 2.87 11.15 -14.40
C ASP A 111 1.81 11.61 -15.41
N LEU A 112 0.52 11.50 -15.06
CA LEU A 112 -0.58 11.98 -15.89
C LEU A 112 -0.56 13.49 -16.13
N LEU A 113 0.11 14.25 -15.26
CA LEU A 113 0.34 15.70 -15.42
C LEU A 113 1.64 16.02 -16.17
N GLY A 114 2.33 15.01 -16.71
CA GLY A 114 3.61 15.16 -17.40
C GLY A 114 4.76 15.58 -16.48
N LYS A 115 4.64 15.31 -15.18
CA LYS A 115 5.59 15.75 -14.15
C LYS A 115 5.98 14.57 -13.24
N PRO A 116 6.61 13.51 -13.78
CA PRO A 116 7.02 12.36 -12.98
C PRO A 116 7.86 12.78 -11.78
N LEU A 117 7.70 12.10 -10.65
CA LEU A 117 8.47 12.40 -9.46
C LEU A 117 9.89 11.84 -9.60
N THR A 118 10.86 12.66 -9.22
CA THR A 118 12.20 12.17 -8.92
C THR A 118 12.21 11.38 -7.61
N TRP A 119 13.27 10.58 -7.41
CA TRP A 119 13.47 9.88 -6.15
C TRP A 119 13.57 10.81 -4.95
N GLN A 120 14.25 11.96 -5.11
CA GLN A 120 14.37 12.93 -4.02
C GLN A 120 13.00 13.51 -3.65
N GLU A 121 12.17 13.89 -4.64
CA GLU A 121 10.81 14.35 -4.38
C GLU A 121 9.98 13.26 -3.68
N MET A 122 10.11 11.98 -4.07
CA MET A 122 9.44 10.86 -3.39
C MET A 122 9.87 10.70 -1.92
N ILE A 123 11.15 10.94 -1.62
CA ILE A 123 11.66 10.93 -0.25
C ILE A 123 11.09 12.12 0.53
N ASP A 124 11.08 13.31 -0.06
CA ASP A 124 10.63 14.53 0.59
C ASP A 124 9.14 14.46 0.97
N VAL A 125 8.30 13.84 0.13
CA VAL A 125 6.86 13.67 0.41
C VAL A 125 6.53 12.42 1.24
N SER A 126 7.48 11.50 1.42
CA SER A 126 7.28 10.23 2.13
C SER A 126 6.66 10.39 3.53
N PRO A 127 7.11 11.32 4.40
CA PRO A 127 6.51 11.51 5.72
C PRO A 127 5.03 11.90 5.65
N GLY A 128 4.62 12.61 4.59
CA GLY A 128 3.23 12.94 4.31
C GLY A 128 2.38 11.70 4.06
N PHE A 129 2.93 10.71 3.34
CA PHE A 129 2.25 9.43 3.10
C PHE A 129 2.07 8.64 4.39
N ASP A 130 3.08 8.61 5.27
CA ASP A 130 2.98 7.92 6.57
C ASP A 130 1.88 8.54 7.44
N LYS A 131 1.84 9.87 7.49
CA LYS A 131 0.80 10.61 8.22
C LYS A 131 -0.60 10.32 7.69
N LEU A 132 -0.75 10.28 6.35
CA LEU A 132 -2.02 9.95 5.72
C LEU A 132 -2.42 8.49 5.96
N ALA A 133 -1.50 7.54 5.83
CA ALA A 133 -1.76 6.13 6.10
C ALA A 133 -2.22 5.90 7.55
N LYS A 134 -1.56 6.55 8.51
CA LYS A 134 -1.99 6.54 9.92
C LYS A 134 -3.38 7.15 10.11
N LYS A 135 -3.69 8.26 9.43
CA LYS A 135 -5.02 8.87 9.46
C LYS A 135 -6.09 7.89 8.94
N TYR A 136 -5.85 7.23 7.81
CA TYR A 136 -6.77 6.26 7.23
C TYR A 136 -6.97 5.05 8.16
N HIS A 137 -5.89 4.50 8.71
CA HIS A 137 -5.96 3.43 9.68
C HIS A 137 -6.78 3.81 10.92
N ASN A 138 -6.56 5.00 11.48
CA ASN A 138 -7.32 5.47 12.63
C ASN A 138 -8.80 5.70 12.30
N ASN A 139 -9.10 6.25 11.12
CA ASN A 139 -10.48 6.48 10.69
C ASN A 139 -11.23 5.18 10.41
N LYS A 140 -10.55 4.13 9.92
CA LYS A 140 -11.11 2.78 9.84
C LYS A 140 -11.61 2.29 11.19
N LEU A 141 -10.83 2.48 12.26
CA LEU A 141 -11.21 2.07 13.62
C LEU A 141 -12.39 2.91 14.14
N LYS A 142 -12.34 4.23 13.97
CA LYS A 142 -13.41 5.15 14.38
C LYS A 142 -14.76 4.87 13.69
N GLY A 143 -14.75 4.30 12.49
CA GLY A 143 -15.95 3.95 11.75
C GLY A 143 -16.71 2.73 12.30
N MET A 144 -16.09 1.93 13.18
CA MET A 144 -16.68 0.69 13.72
C MET A 144 -16.80 0.65 15.23
N TYR A 145 -15.85 1.24 15.96
CA TYR A 145 -15.77 1.08 17.41
C TYR A 145 -16.35 2.29 18.15
N VAL A 146 -17.10 2.00 19.21
CA VAL A 146 -17.42 3.00 20.24
C VAL A 146 -16.10 3.44 20.89
N ASP A 147 -15.91 4.74 21.02
CA ASP A 147 -14.71 5.33 21.60
C ASP A 147 -15.08 6.19 22.82
N TYR A 148 -14.10 6.52 23.66
CA TYR A 148 -14.27 7.42 24.79
C TYR A 148 -13.65 8.78 24.46
N ASP A 149 -14.49 9.79 24.20
CA ASP A 149 -14.05 11.15 23.96
C ASP A 149 -13.67 11.80 25.30
N LYS A 150 -12.37 11.72 25.64
CA LYS A 150 -11.82 12.27 26.90
C LYS A 150 -12.13 13.75 27.09
N ASN A 151 -12.20 14.53 26.01
CA ASN A 151 -12.48 15.96 26.09
C ASN A 151 -13.95 16.24 26.43
N LYS A 152 -14.86 15.32 26.05
CA LYS A 152 -16.29 15.40 26.36
C LYS A 152 -16.71 14.53 27.55
N GLY A 153 -15.79 13.77 28.12
CA GLY A 153 -16.03 12.83 29.22
C GLY A 153 -17.08 11.76 28.91
N LYS A 154 -17.27 11.36 27.65
CA LYS A 154 -18.36 10.43 27.26
C LYS A 154 -18.00 9.46 26.16
N PHE A 155 -18.70 8.33 26.13
CA PHE A 155 -18.66 7.40 25.01
C PHE A 155 -19.31 8.02 23.76
N VAL A 156 -18.66 7.83 22.62
CA VAL A 156 -19.12 8.27 21.31
C VAL A 156 -19.30 7.07 20.40
N ILE A 157 -20.45 6.98 19.75
CA ILE A 157 -20.67 6.01 18.69
C ILE A 157 -19.92 6.45 17.42
N PRO A 158 -19.54 5.51 16.55
CA PRO A 158 -19.01 5.83 15.23
C PRO A 158 -19.90 6.84 14.50
N LYS A 159 -19.38 8.03 14.27
CA LYS A 159 -20.03 9.06 13.44
C LYS A 159 -19.00 9.64 12.50
N SER A 160 -19.40 9.73 11.25
CA SER A 160 -18.65 10.40 10.19
C SER A 160 -19.62 11.18 9.33
N THR A 161 -19.13 12.24 8.72
CA THR A 161 -19.94 13.04 7.82
C THR A 161 -20.15 12.33 6.49
N ARG A 162 -21.21 12.72 5.77
CA ARG A 162 -21.42 12.26 4.39
C ARG A 162 -20.24 12.61 3.49
N GLN A 163 -19.63 13.79 3.67
CA GLN A 163 -18.51 14.22 2.84
C GLN A 163 -17.28 13.36 3.08
N GLU A 164 -16.91 13.12 4.35
CA GLU A 164 -15.79 12.23 4.67
C GLU A 164 -15.99 10.84 4.06
N ALA A 165 -17.18 10.24 4.23
CA ALA A 165 -17.43 8.91 3.66
C ALA A 165 -17.34 8.90 2.13
N ARG A 166 -17.80 9.97 1.47
CA ARG A 166 -17.67 10.13 0.02
C ARG A 166 -16.21 10.19 -0.40
N ASP A 167 -15.38 10.99 0.27
CA ASP A 167 -13.97 11.16 -0.10
C ASP A 167 -13.20 9.84 -0.03
N TYR A 168 -13.44 9.04 1.02
CA TYR A 168 -12.83 7.71 1.18
C TYR A 168 -13.31 6.72 0.12
N LEU A 169 -14.62 6.69 -0.15
CA LEU A 169 -15.21 5.80 -1.14
C LEU A 169 -14.72 6.13 -2.55
N GLU A 170 -14.67 7.40 -2.92
CA GLU A 170 -14.18 7.83 -4.24
C GLU A 170 -12.68 7.58 -4.40
N PHE A 171 -11.89 7.75 -3.34
CA PHE A 171 -10.47 7.38 -3.37
C PHE A 171 -10.27 5.87 -3.57
N ALA A 172 -11.07 5.03 -2.91
CA ALA A 172 -11.06 3.58 -3.10
C ALA A 172 -11.51 3.18 -4.53
N LYS A 173 -12.61 3.76 -5.04
CA LYS A 173 -13.08 3.53 -6.41
C LYS A 173 -12.04 3.93 -7.45
N LYS A 174 -11.44 5.11 -7.31
CA LYS A 174 -10.40 5.60 -8.24
C LYS A 174 -9.22 4.63 -8.28
N ASN A 175 -8.72 4.21 -7.12
CA ASN A 175 -7.60 3.28 -7.05
C ASN A 175 -7.98 1.91 -7.60
N LEU A 176 -9.16 1.39 -7.26
CA LEU A 176 -9.66 0.15 -7.83
C LEU A 176 -9.68 0.23 -9.35
N ASN A 177 -10.23 1.30 -9.94
CA ASN A 177 -10.31 1.46 -11.39
C ASN A 177 -8.94 1.52 -12.09
N LEU A 178 -7.90 2.03 -11.42
CA LEU A 178 -6.54 2.05 -11.97
C LEU A 178 -5.95 0.64 -12.13
N ILE A 179 -6.30 -0.29 -11.23
CA ILE A 179 -5.72 -1.64 -11.21
C ILE A 179 -6.71 -2.77 -11.53
N ALA A 180 -8.01 -2.47 -11.62
CA ALA A 180 -9.09 -3.40 -11.95
C ALA A 180 -8.89 -4.13 -13.29
N PRO A 181 -8.33 -3.51 -14.35
CA PRO A 181 -8.03 -4.24 -15.58
C PRO A 181 -7.14 -5.46 -15.35
N ILE A 182 -6.15 -5.36 -14.44
CA ILE A 182 -5.21 -6.45 -14.15
C ILE A 182 -5.92 -7.64 -13.50
N GLY A 183 -6.86 -7.40 -12.59
CA GLY A 183 -7.63 -8.45 -11.93
C GLY A 183 -8.52 -9.25 -12.87
N LYS A 184 -8.87 -8.70 -14.04
CA LYS A 184 -9.74 -9.33 -15.06
C LYS A 184 -8.96 -10.00 -16.19
N MET A 185 -7.65 -9.80 -16.25
CA MET A 185 -6.78 -10.41 -17.26
C MET A 185 -6.59 -11.91 -16.99
N LYS A 186 -6.44 -12.67 -18.08
CA LYS A 186 -5.92 -14.04 -18.00
C LYS A 186 -4.49 -14.00 -17.46
N GLU A 187 -4.09 -15.09 -16.83
CA GLU A 187 -2.75 -15.19 -16.24
C GLU A 187 -1.62 -14.92 -17.26
N GLU A 188 -1.76 -15.46 -18.46
CA GLU A 188 -0.81 -15.22 -19.57
C GLU A 188 -0.72 -13.74 -19.98
N GLU A 189 -1.83 -12.99 -19.90
CA GLU A 189 -1.88 -11.56 -20.22
C GLU A 189 -1.21 -10.75 -19.10
N ILE A 190 -1.43 -11.13 -17.84
CA ILE A 190 -0.73 -10.55 -16.69
C ILE A 190 0.78 -10.79 -16.83
N PHE A 191 1.20 -12.01 -17.15
CA PHE A 191 2.61 -12.31 -17.40
C PHE A 191 3.20 -11.43 -18.50
N LYS A 192 2.51 -11.32 -19.66
CA LYS A 192 2.96 -10.46 -20.76
C LYS A 192 3.07 -8.99 -20.34
N ALA A 193 2.06 -8.46 -19.65
CA ALA A 193 2.06 -7.09 -19.14
C ALA A 193 3.21 -6.85 -18.16
N LEU A 194 3.46 -7.80 -17.24
CA LEU A 194 4.55 -7.72 -16.28
C LEU A 194 5.92 -7.81 -16.94
N MET A 195 6.09 -8.63 -17.99
CA MET A 195 7.34 -8.72 -18.73
C MET A 195 7.67 -7.41 -19.46
N LEU A 196 6.67 -6.73 -20.04
CA LEU A 196 6.84 -5.39 -20.61
C LEU A 196 7.21 -4.37 -19.54
N SER A 197 6.53 -4.42 -18.38
CA SER A 197 6.83 -3.55 -17.24
C SER A 197 8.19 -3.83 -16.61
N LYS A 198 8.71 -5.07 -16.68
CA LYS A 198 10.03 -5.43 -16.15
C LYS A 198 11.17 -4.70 -16.85
N GLU A 199 11.05 -4.45 -18.16
CA GLU A 199 12.09 -3.72 -18.89
C GLU A 199 12.16 -2.25 -18.41
N VAL A 200 11.01 -1.61 -18.26
CA VAL A 200 10.89 -0.27 -17.66
C VAL A 200 11.40 -0.26 -16.22
N PHE A 201 11.01 -1.25 -15.42
CA PHE A 201 11.40 -1.37 -14.02
C PHE A 201 12.91 -1.58 -13.84
N LYS A 202 13.57 -2.33 -14.75
CA LYS A 202 15.04 -2.49 -14.75
C LYS A 202 15.77 -1.19 -15.04
N GLU A 203 15.25 -0.36 -15.93
CA GLU A 203 15.83 0.97 -16.18
C GLU A 203 15.69 1.90 -14.97
N GLU A 204 14.54 1.86 -14.29
CA GLU A 204 14.33 2.63 -13.05
C GLU A 204 15.17 2.14 -11.87
N ASN A 205 15.32 0.82 -11.71
CA ASN A 205 16.17 0.24 -10.66
C ASN A 205 17.66 0.52 -10.88
N LYS A 206 18.14 0.51 -12.13
CA LYS A 206 19.53 0.95 -12.43
C LYS A 206 19.75 2.40 -12.02
N ARG A 207 18.77 3.28 -12.22
CA ARG A 207 18.83 4.66 -11.69
C ARG A 207 18.86 4.63 -10.16
N PHE A 208 18.06 3.79 -9.51
CA PHE A 208 17.99 3.67 -8.06
C PHE A 208 19.31 3.19 -7.41
N GLU A 209 20.01 2.20 -7.99
CA GLU A 209 21.30 1.73 -7.49
C GLU A 209 22.38 2.83 -7.50
N ILE A 210 22.30 3.78 -8.43
CA ILE A 210 23.18 4.95 -8.51
C ILE A 210 22.91 5.93 -7.36
N PHE A 211 21.65 6.09 -6.93
CA PHE A 211 21.24 7.04 -5.88
C PHE A 211 21.24 6.46 -4.44
N LEU A 212 21.21 5.13 -4.31
CA LEU A 212 21.21 4.41 -3.03
C LEU A 212 22.34 4.84 -2.05
N PRO A 213 23.58 5.11 -2.51
CA PRO A 213 24.65 5.60 -1.66
C PRO A 213 24.39 6.99 -1.06
N GLU A 214 23.76 7.90 -1.81
CA GLU A 214 23.40 9.25 -1.34
C GLU A 214 22.24 9.21 -0.34
N TYR A 215 21.23 8.37 -0.60
CA TYR A 215 20.13 8.16 0.34
C TYR A 215 20.61 7.62 1.69
N ARG A 216 21.54 6.65 1.69
CA ARG A 216 22.14 6.10 2.91
C ARG A 216 23.00 7.14 3.66
N LYS A 217 23.64 8.08 2.96
CA LYS A 217 24.34 9.21 3.61
C LYS A 217 23.35 10.13 4.30
N ASN A 218 22.27 10.52 3.63
CA ASN A 218 21.28 11.46 4.17
C ASN A 218 20.49 10.87 5.36
N GLN A 219 20.12 9.59 5.32
CA GLN A 219 19.46 8.90 6.45
C GLN A 219 20.36 8.84 7.71
N ASN A 220 21.67 8.62 7.53
CA ASN A 220 22.62 8.62 8.65
C ASN A 220 22.90 10.03 9.19
N GLN A 221 22.72 11.08 8.38
CA GLN A 221 22.83 12.48 8.81
C GLN A 221 21.63 12.86 9.69
N ILE A 222 20.41 12.54 9.24
CA ILE A 222 19.16 12.82 9.96
C ILE A 222 19.09 12.08 11.31
N GLN A 223 19.71 10.89 11.43
CA GLN A 223 19.81 10.20 12.72
C GLN A 223 20.86 10.80 13.67
N LYS A 224 21.88 11.50 13.16
CA LYS A 224 22.90 12.16 13.98
C LYS A 224 22.43 13.51 14.50
N ASP A 225 21.57 14.20 13.76
CA ASP A 225 21.06 15.52 14.14
C ASP A 225 19.89 15.46 15.15
N ASN A 226 19.42 14.25 15.49
CA ASN A 226 18.36 13.98 16.46
C ASN A 226 18.86 13.27 17.74
N VAL A 227 20.17 13.30 18.02
CA VAL A 227 20.79 12.80 19.27
C VAL A 227 21.42 13.97 20.02
#